data_AF-A0A3G9J9E8-F1
#
_entry.id   AF-A0A3G9J9E8-F1
#
_cell.length_a   1.000
_cell.length_b   1.000
_cell.length_c   1.000
_cell.angle_alpha   90.00
_cell.angle_beta   90.00
_cell.angle_gamma   90.00
#
_symmetry.space_group_name_H-M   'P 1'
#
loop_
_entity.id
_entity.type
_entity.pdbx_description
1 polymer ?
#
loop_
_entity_poly.entity_id
_entity_poly.type
_entity_poly.pdbx_seq_one_letter_code
_entity_poly.pdbx_strand_id
1 'polypeptide(L)'
;MIRKSIAGILSLMLVFTIFPGFTSAENNLIVGNNVILANNGSAMYKVFVHSDADSMEQHAAEELVDYLTQVTGAPFQLTVDTAPPNDPVVLVGRNALTESLVPELTGNTLGDDGFIIRKINQNIIIAGSHSRGTMYGVSLKPARLSNCQRSLFWRTEECG
;
A
#
# COMPACT_ATOMS: atom_id res chain seq x y z
N MET A 1 -0.04 -17.05 78.59
CA MET A 1 0.17 -17.57 77.21
C MET A 1 -0.75 -16.72 76.31
N ILE A 2 -0.26 -15.56 75.88
CA ILE A 2 0.30 -15.33 74.53
C ILE A 2 -0.78 -15.43 73.42
N ARG A 3 -1.34 -14.28 72.99
CA ARG A 3 -1.36 -13.70 71.61
C ARG A 3 -2.75 -13.74 70.96
N LYS A 4 -3.40 -12.59 70.78
CA LYS A 4 -3.54 -11.91 69.47
C LYS A 4 -3.32 -12.79 68.22
N SER A 5 -4.40 -13.00 67.46
CA SER A 5 -4.40 -13.01 65.98
C SER A 5 -5.83 -12.86 65.42
N ILE A 6 -6.27 -11.63 65.23
CA ILE A 6 -6.61 -11.09 63.89
C ILE A 6 -5.63 -11.60 62.82
N ALA A 7 -6.05 -12.65 62.11
CA ALA A 7 -5.45 -13.08 60.85
C ALA A 7 -6.47 -13.93 60.08
N GLY A 8 -7.28 -13.32 59.23
CA GLY A 8 -7.17 -13.55 57.78
C GLY A 8 -8.51 -13.37 57.10
N ILE A 9 -8.99 -12.14 57.08
CA ILE A 9 -9.07 -11.39 55.80
C ILE A 9 -7.91 -11.70 54.84
N LEU A 10 -8.01 -12.87 54.19
CA LEU A 10 -7.24 -13.32 53.03
C LEU A 10 -7.60 -14.78 52.71
N SER A 11 -8.61 -15.01 51.86
CA SER A 11 -8.51 -15.99 50.75
C SER A 11 -9.74 -15.79 49.85
N LEU A 12 -9.60 -14.95 48.83
CA LEU A 12 -9.60 -15.36 47.41
C LEU A 12 -10.78 -14.66 46.71
N MET A 13 -10.60 -13.37 46.41
CA MET A 13 -10.62 -12.94 45.01
C MET A 13 -10.40 -14.07 43.99
N LEU A 14 -11.50 -14.69 43.55
CA LEU A 14 -11.59 -15.49 42.32
C LEU A 14 -13.09 -15.62 42.03
N VAL A 15 -13.71 -14.76 41.21
CA VAL A 15 -13.96 -14.96 39.77
C VAL A 15 -14.76 -13.73 39.26
N PHE A 16 -14.25 -12.50 39.45
CA PHE A 16 -14.05 -11.69 38.24
C PHE A 16 -13.22 -12.50 37.22
N THR A 17 -13.90 -13.16 36.29
CA THR A 17 -13.44 -13.58 34.95
C THR A 17 -14.29 -14.70 34.36
N ILE A 18 -15.50 -14.31 33.99
CA ILE A 18 -16.06 -14.81 32.73
C ILE A 18 -16.42 -13.56 31.91
N PHE A 19 -15.44 -12.68 31.63
CA PHE A 19 -15.11 -12.50 30.21
C PHE A 19 -15.02 -13.89 29.54
N PRO A 20 -16.02 -14.33 28.75
CA PRO A 20 -15.69 -15.07 27.56
C PRO A 20 -14.85 -14.11 26.75
N GLY A 21 -13.55 -14.23 26.99
CA GLY A 21 -12.58 -14.39 25.92
C GLY A 21 -13.24 -14.45 24.56
N PHE A 22 -13.45 -13.25 24.04
CA PHE A 22 -13.35 -12.94 22.64
C PHE A 22 -11.91 -13.24 22.22
N THR A 23 -11.57 -14.53 22.25
CA THR A 23 -10.70 -15.13 21.26
C THR A 23 -11.40 -14.90 19.94
N SER A 24 -11.16 -13.71 19.40
CA SER A 24 -11.11 -13.55 17.96
C SER A 24 -9.96 -14.42 17.48
N ALA A 25 -10.26 -15.71 17.28
CA ALA A 25 -9.72 -16.45 16.16
C ALA A 25 -9.45 -15.50 14.99
N GLU A 26 -8.17 -15.16 14.87
CA GLU A 26 -7.49 -14.69 13.67
C GLU A 26 -7.82 -15.66 12.55
N ASN A 27 -8.95 -15.37 11.92
CA ASN A 27 -9.24 -15.91 10.62
C ASN A 27 -8.28 -15.21 9.67
N ASN A 28 -7.10 -15.83 9.52
CA ASN A 28 -6.21 -15.65 8.37
C ASN A 28 -7.01 -16.05 7.14
N LEU A 29 -7.85 -15.12 6.72
CA LEU A 29 -8.39 -15.10 5.40
C LEU A 29 -7.40 -14.22 4.66
N ILE A 30 -6.56 -14.85 3.83
CA ILE A 30 -5.96 -14.20 2.66
C ILE A 30 -7.09 -13.59 1.82
N VAL A 31 -7.47 -12.36 2.18
CA VAL A 31 -8.56 -11.56 1.59
C VAL A 31 -7.97 -10.46 0.73
N GLY A 32 -7.66 -10.83 -0.50
CA GLY A 32 -7.17 -9.89 -1.48
C GLY A 32 -5.77 -9.35 -1.20
N ASN A 33 -4.93 -9.24 -2.23
CA ASN A 33 -3.72 -8.41 -2.17
C ASN A 33 -4.08 -6.91 -1.98
N ASN A 34 -4.61 -6.55 -0.81
CA ASN A 34 -4.85 -5.19 -0.39
C ASN A 34 -3.53 -4.58 0.01
N VAL A 35 -3.08 -3.65 -0.81
CA VAL A 35 -1.84 -2.97 -0.55
C VAL A 35 -2.18 -1.73 0.27
N ILE A 36 -1.60 -1.67 1.46
CA ILE A 36 -1.69 -0.50 2.32
C ILE A 36 -0.48 0.36 2.00
N LEU A 37 -0.72 1.55 1.49
CA LEU A 37 0.34 2.48 1.13
C LEU A 37 0.51 3.62 2.13
N ALA A 38 -0.52 3.99 2.89
CA ALA A 38 -0.43 4.95 4.00
C ALA A 38 -1.17 4.34 5.19
N ASN A 39 -0.56 4.42 6.36
CA ASN A 39 -1.13 3.95 7.62
C ASN A 39 -0.81 4.99 8.70
N ASN A 40 -1.83 5.41 9.46
CA ASN A 40 -1.69 6.34 10.58
C ASN A 40 -0.95 7.66 10.26
N GLY A 41 -1.23 8.29 9.11
CA GLY A 41 -0.57 9.53 8.68
C GLY A 41 0.84 9.35 8.11
N SER A 42 1.37 8.12 8.07
CA SER A 42 2.71 7.83 7.52
C SER A 42 2.59 7.10 6.19
N ALA A 43 3.42 7.51 5.22
CA ALA A 43 3.58 6.84 3.93
C ALA A 43 4.43 5.57 4.10
N MET A 44 3.88 4.42 3.69
CA MET A 44 4.56 3.11 3.70
C MET A 44 5.37 2.89 2.44
N TYR A 45 5.12 3.69 1.40
CA TYR A 45 5.81 3.59 0.12
C TYR A 45 6.38 4.93 -0.32
N LYS A 46 7.51 4.85 -1.01
CA LYS A 46 8.07 5.99 -1.74
C LYS A 46 7.64 5.85 -3.19
N VAL A 47 7.53 6.95 -3.92
CA VAL A 47 7.40 6.91 -5.38
C VAL A 47 8.80 6.96 -5.97
N PHE A 48 9.12 6.05 -6.88
CA PHE A 48 10.44 5.98 -7.49
C PHE A 48 10.30 6.09 -9.00
N VAL A 49 11.20 6.87 -9.60
CA VAL A 49 11.41 6.97 -11.04
C VAL A 49 12.91 6.79 -11.31
N HIS A 50 13.26 6.07 -12.38
CA HIS A 50 14.66 5.95 -12.78
C HIS A 50 15.22 7.29 -13.25
N SER A 51 16.52 7.49 -13.10
CA SER A 51 17.17 8.72 -13.55
C SER A 51 17.15 8.98 -15.07
N ASP A 52 16.78 8.00 -15.89
CA ASP A 52 16.68 8.10 -17.36
C ASP A 52 15.25 8.33 -17.85
N ALA A 53 14.32 8.56 -16.92
CA ALA A 53 12.93 8.82 -17.23
C ALA A 53 12.72 10.13 -17.96
N ASP A 54 11.85 10.09 -18.96
CA ASP A 54 11.54 11.31 -19.68
C ASP A 54 10.67 12.25 -18.84
N SER A 55 10.53 13.47 -19.35
CA SER A 55 9.79 14.54 -18.69
C SER A 55 8.33 14.15 -18.39
N MET A 56 7.68 13.36 -19.25
CA MET A 56 6.31 12.91 -19.04
C MET A 56 6.20 11.89 -17.91
N GLU A 57 7.16 10.95 -17.81
CA GLU A 57 7.20 9.99 -16.70
C GLU A 57 7.55 10.64 -15.35
N GLN A 58 8.47 11.62 -15.33
CA GLN A 58 8.77 12.40 -14.13
C GLN A 58 7.55 13.19 -13.66
N HIS A 59 6.90 13.93 -14.56
CA HIS A 59 5.66 14.65 -14.28
C HIS A 59 4.57 13.70 -13.78
N ALA A 60 4.43 12.51 -14.39
CA ALA A 60 3.48 11.52 -13.90
C ALA A 60 3.79 11.12 -12.44
N ALA A 61 5.04 10.87 -12.08
CA ALA A 61 5.38 10.50 -10.71
C ALA A 61 5.17 11.64 -9.70
N GLU A 62 5.44 12.90 -10.07
CA GLU A 62 5.11 14.08 -9.25
C GLU A 62 3.60 14.13 -8.98
N GLU A 63 2.77 13.99 -10.03
CA GLU A 63 1.31 13.97 -9.90
C GLU A 63 0.83 12.82 -9.01
N LEU A 64 1.51 11.67 -9.08
CA LEU A 64 1.23 10.54 -8.19
C LEU A 64 1.52 10.93 -6.74
N VAL A 65 2.69 11.49 -6.43
CA VAL A 65 3.01 11.96 -5.07
C VAL A 65 1.95 12.94 -4.56
N ASP A 66 1.65 13.99 -5.32
CA ASP A 66 0.72 15.04 -4.91
C ASP A 66 -0.68 14.48 -4.67
N TYR A 67 -1.12 13.59 -5.58
CA TYR A 67 -2.36 12.87 -5.40
C TYR A 67 -2.32 12.06 -4.11
N LEU A 68 -1.32 11.19 -3.90
CA LEU A 68 -1.23 10.36 -2.70
C LEU A 68 -1.27 11.11 -1.39
N THR A 69 -0.49 12.17 -1.33
CA THR A 69 -0.45 13.05 -0.19
C THR A 69 -1.83 13.66 0.04
N GLN A 70 -2.51 14.15 -1.00
CA GLN A 70 -3.83 14.76 -0.86
C GLN A 70 -4.90 13.77 -0.38
N VAL A 71 -4.93 12.53 -0.92
CA VAL A 71 -5.97 11.53 -0.55
C VAL A 71 -5.73 10.83 0.79
N THR A 72 -4.48 10.67 1.22
CA THR A 72 -4.13 9.91 2.45
C THR A 72 -3.71 10.78 3.63
N GLY A 73 -3.47 12.08 3.40
CA GLY A 73 -2.89 13.03 4.35
C GLY A 73 -1.42 12.72 4.71
N ALA A 74 -0.83 11.63 4.19
CA ALA A 74 0.54 11.23 4.53
C ALA A 74 1.56 11.87 3.58
N PRO A 75 2.79 12.21 4.01
CA PRO A 75 3.80 12.81 3.13
C PRO A 75 4.48 11.75 2.26
N PHE A 76 3.98 11.58 1.03
CA PHE A 76 4.70 10.77 0.03
C PHE A 76 5.90 11.55 -0.53
N GLN A 77 6.98 10.84 -0.85
CA GLN A 77 8.20 11.42 -1.42
C GLN A 77 8.51 10.77 -2.77
N LEU A 78 8.99 11.60 -3.69
CA LEU A 78 9.56 11.18 -4.97
C LEU A 78 11.07 10.99 -4.83
N THR A 79 11.56 9.80 -5.18
CA THR A 79 12.98 9.48 -5.32
C THR A 79 13.30 9.27 -6.79
N VAL A 80 14.33 9.97 -7.27
CA VAL A 80 14.91 9.80 -8.62
C VAL A 80 16.31 9.24 -8.45
N ASP A 81 16.56 8.01 -8.93
CA ASP A 81 17.88 7.38 -8.86
C ASP A 81 18.03 6.27 -9.92
N THR A 82 19.23 5.72 -10.11
CA THR A 82 19.48 4.62 -11.07
C THR A 82 19.04 3.27 -10.51
N ALA A 83 18.90 3.16 -9.18
CA ALA A 83 18.41 1.94 -8.54
C ALA A 83 17.33 2.25 -7.48
N PRO A 84 16.27 1.43 -7.37
CA PRO A 84 15.28 1.57 -6.31
C PRO A 84 15.93 1.33 -4.94
N PRO A 85 15.46 2.05 -3.90
CA PRO A 85 15.88 1.78 -2.54
C PRO A 85 15.39 0.38 -2.10
N ASN A 86 15.97 -0.13 -1.01
CA ASN A 86 15.59 -1.43 -0.44
C ASN A 86 14.18 -1.39 0.21
N ASP A 87 13.66 -0.20 0.52
CA ASP A 87 12.33 0.03 1.07
C ASP A 87 11.24 -0.19 -0.01
N PRO A 88 9.98 -0.50 0.36
CA PRO A 88 8.85 -0.61 -0.57
C PRO A 88 8.64 0.65 -1.43
N VAL A 89 8.58 0.47 -2.74
CA VAL A 89 8.40 1.57 -3.70
C VAL A 89 7.29 1.36 -4.71
N VAL A 90 6.69 2.46 -5.14
CA VAL A 90 5.87 2.54 -6.35
C VAL A 90 6.82 2.99 -7.46
N LEU A 91 7.26 2.08 -8.29
CA LEU A 91 8.07 2.31 -9.50
C LEU A 91 7.12 2.90 -10.55
N VAL A 92 7.49 4.04 -11.11
CA VAL A 92 6.79 4.69 -12.23
C VAL A 92 7.72 4.82 -13.42
N GLY A 93 7.24 4.37 -14.58
CA GLY A 93 7.93 4.47 -15.86
C GLY A 93 8.44 3.14 -16.42
N ARG A 94 8.80 3.16 -17.71
CA ARG A 94 9.40 2.02 -18.41
C ARG A 94 10.90 2.18 -18.58
N ASN A 95 11.64 1.27 -17.97
CA ASN A 95 13.09 1.21 -18.05
C ASN A 95 13.54 -0.26 -18.06
N ALA A 96 14.83 -0.53 -18.25
CA ALA A 96 15.40 -1.89 -18.25
C ALA A 96 15.04 -2.70 -16.97
N LEU A 97 15.00 -2.06 -15.79
CA LEU A 97 14.58 -2.66 -14.52
C LEU A 97 13.09 -3.04 -14.53
N THR A 98 12.18 -2.17 -14.99
CA THR A 98 10.75 -2.53 -14.98
C THR A 98 10.43 -3.55 -16.06
N GLU A 99 11.16 -3.51 -17.18
CA GLU A 99 11.09 -4.50 -18.26
C GLU A 99 11.55 -5.90 -17.85
N SER A 100 12.64 -6.02 -17.07
CA SER A 100 13.11 -7.31 -16.53
C SER A 100 12.10 -7.90 -15.54
N LEU A 101 11.39 -7.04 -14.79
CA LEU A 101 10.40 -7.46 -13.80
C LEU A 101 9.04 -7.77 -14.42
N VAL A 102 8.69 -7.11 -15.53
CA VAL A 102 7.40 -7.25 -16.23
C VAL A 102 7.62 -7.51 -17.71
N PRO A 103 7.75 -8.79 -18.13
CA PRO A 103 7.97 -9.15 -19.53
C PRO A 103 6.89 -8.66 -20.48
N GLU A 104 5.69 -8.33 -19.99
CA GLU A 104 4.66 -7.75 -20.84
C GLU A 104 5.03 -6.32 -21.31
N LEU A 105 5.99 -5.62 -20.68
CA LEU A 105 6.43 -4.30 -21.14
C LEU A 105 7.35 -4.36 -22.37
N THR A 106 8.04 -5.48 -22.60
CA THR A 106 9.03 -5.62 -23.71
C THR A 106 8.39 -6.03 -25.03
N GLY A 107 7.07 -6.28 -25.03
CA GLY A 107 6.28 -6.67 -26.19
C GLY A 107 5.24 -5.63 -26.60
N ASN A 108 4.66 -5.81 -27.79
CA ASN A 108 3.52 -5.02 -28.26
C ASN A 108 2.18 -5.51 -27.64
N THR A 109 2.23 -6.14 -26.45
CA THR A 109 1.06 -6.79 -25.81
C THR A 109 0.12 -5.81 -25.14
N LEU A 110 0.61 -4.61 -24.81
CA LEU A 110 -0.16 -3.53 -24.17
C LEU A 110 -0.99 -2.69 -25.16
N GLY A 111 -0.66 -2.72 -26.46
CA GLY A 111 -1.12 -1.73 -27.43
C GLY A 111 -0.42 -0.38 -27.26
N ASP A 112 -0.81 0.62 -28.05
CA ASP A 112 -0.08 1.91 -28.12
C ASP A 112 -0.22 2.78 -26.86
N ASP A 113 -1.34 2.63 -26.14
CA ASP A 113 -1.71 3.41 -24.94
C ASP A 113 -1.94 2.54 -23.69
N GLY A 114 -1.56 1.25 -23.73
CA GLY A 114 -1.70 0.35 -22.60
C GLY A 114 -0.72 0.63 -21.47
N PHE A 115 -1.16 0.32 -20.26
CA PHE A 115 -0.36 0.35 -19.06
C PHE A 115 -0.65 -0.88 -18.21
N ILE A 116 0.28 -1.16 -17.31
CA ILE A 116 0.17 -2.18 -16.28
C ILE A 116 0.41 -1.54 -14.93
N ILE A 117 -0.45 -1.94 -14.00
CA ILE A 117 -0.25 -1.77 -12.57
C ILE A 117 -0.08 -3.17 -12.01
N ARG A 118 1.08 -3.47 -11.45
CA ARG A 118 1.37 -4.79 -10.88
C ARG A 118 2.23 -4.71 -9.63
N LYS A 119 1.83 -5.46 -8.59
CA LYS A 119 2.63 -5.69 -7.39
C LYS A 119 3.59 -6.85 -7.63
N ILE A 120 4.89 -6.58 -7.58
CA ILE A 120 5.96 -7.59 -7.60
C ILE A 120 6.71 -7.46 -6.28
N ASN A 121 6.69 -8.54 -5.50
CA ASN A 121 7.22 -8.57 -4.14
C ASN A 121 6.60 -7.45 -3.29
N GLN A 122 7.43 -6.63 -2.65
CA GLN A 122 7.02 -5.44 -1.90
C GLN A 122 6.81 -4.21 -2.80
N ASN A 123 7.17 -4.25 -4.10
CA ASN A 123 7.12 -3.09 -4.98
C ASN A 123 5.84 -3.09 -5.84
N ILE A 124 5.38 -1.89 -6.22
CA ILE A 124 4.29 -1.70 -7.17
C ILE A 124 4.88 -1.06 -8.41
N ILE A 125 4.61 -1.61 -9.57
CA ILE A 125 5.10 -1.11 -10.85
C ILE A 125 3.89 -0.49 -11.52
N ILE A 126 4.05 0.73 -12.01
CA ILE A 126 3.13 1.40 -12.92
C ILE A 126 3.90 1.80 -14.18
N ALA A 127 3.70 1.08 -15.28
CA ALA A 127 4.44 1.32 -16.52
C ALA A 127 3.53 1.16 -17.74
N GLY A 128 3.71 2.05 -18.71
CA GLY A 128 3.05 2.03 -20.01
C GLY A 128 3.87 1.34 -21.09
N SER A 129 3.28 1.08 -22.25
CA SER A 129 4.03 0.74 -23.47
C SER A 129 4.99 1.86 -23.89
N HIS A 130 4.53 3.09 -23.68
CA HIS A 130 5.24 4.35 -23.85
C HIS A 130 4.87 5.29 -22.70
N SER A 131 5.58 6.41 -22.61
CA SER A 131 5.46 7.45 -21.58
C SER A 131 4.03 8.00 -21.41
N ARG A 132 3.26 8.12 -22.52
CA ARG A 132 1.81 8.44 -22.52
C ARG A 132 0.97 7.41 -21.77
N GLY A 133 1.24 6.12 -22.01
CA GLY A 133 0.61 5.00 -21.31
C GLY A 133 0.93 5.04 -19.81
N THR A 134 2.17 5.34 -19.42
CA THR A 134 2.55 5.51 -18.00
C THR A 134 1.75 6.64 -17.35
N MET A 135 1.67 7.81 -18.01
CA MET A 135 0.83 8.92 -17.58
C MET A 135 -0.62 8.44 -17.37
N TYR A 136 -1.21 7.71 -18.32
CA TYR A 136 -2.58 7.20 -18.16
C TYR A 136 -2.74 6.24 -16.98
N GLY A 137 -1.75 5.40 -16.71
CA GLY A 137 -1.74 4.48 -15.57
C GLY A 137 -1.74 5.19 -14.22
N VAL A 138 -0.96 6.29 -14.10
CA VAL A 138 -0.95 7.17 -12.94
C VAL A 138 -2.23 8.00 -12.85
N SER A 139 -2.64 8.64 -13.95
CA SER A 139 -3.80 9.55 -14.01
C SER A 139 -5.14 8.85 -13.99
N LEU A 140 -5.17 7.51 -14.04
CA LEU A 140 -6.39 6.73 -13.86
C LEU A 140 -6.90 6.89 -12.42
N LYS A 141 -7.64 7.97 -12.23
CA LYS A 141 -8.46 8.16 -11.04
C LYS A 141 -9.57 7.10 -11.10
N PRO A 142 -9.92 6.43 -10.00
CA PRO A 142 -11.13 5.62 -9.93
C PRO A 142 -12.38 6.49 -9.88
N ALA A 143 -12.63 7.18 -10.99
CA ALA A 143 -13.88 7.82 -11.34
C ALA A 143 -14.70 6.97 -12.31
N ARG A 144 -15.19 5.84 -11.78
CA ARG A 144 -16.48 5.20 -12.10
C ARG A 144 -16.47 3.72 -11.74
N LEU A 145 -16.80 3.44 -10.49
CA LEU A 145 -17.47 2.19 -10.13
C LEU A 145 -18.67 2.47 -9.21
N SER A 146 -19.73 3.05 -9.79
CA SER A 146 -21.13 3.07 -9.24
C SER A 146 -21.72 1.71 -8.79
N ASN A 147 -20.92 0.76 -8.33
CA ASN A 147 -21.35 -0.41 -7.57
C ASN A 147 -20.15 -0.95 -6.79
N CYS A 148 -20.10 -0.65 -5.48
CA CYS A 148 -19.38 -1.39 -4.45
C CYS A 148 -19.19 -2.90 -4.71
N GLN A 149 -18.10 -3.17 -5.39
CA GLN A 149 -17.46 -4.46 -5.51
C GLN A 149 -15.95 -4.18 -5.41
N ARG A 150 -15.45 -4.10 -4.18
CA ARG A 150 -14.40 -5.02 -3.71
C ARG A 150 -13.17 -5.09 -4.63
N SER A 151 -12.44 -3.99 -4.74
CA SER A 151 -11.03 -3.93 -4.29
C SER A 151 -10.46 -2.55 -4.62
N LEU A 152 -10.89 -1.57 -3.81
CA LEU A 152 -10.39 -0.21 -3.93
C LEU A 152 -9.05 -0.19 -3.21
N PHE A 153 -7.98 -0.40 -3.97
CA PHE A 153 -6.55 -0.11 -3.71
C PHE A 153 -6.28 1.15 -2.76
N TRP A 154 -7.25 2.03 -2.40
CA TRP A 154 -7.08 3.30 -1.62
C TRP A 154 -8.19 3.79 -0.67
N ARG A 155 -8.52 3.04 0.38
CA ARG A 155 -9.23 3.63 1.52
C ARG A 155 -8.74 3.14 2.87
N THR A 156 -8.01 4.00 3.54
CA THR A 156 -7.93 3.99 4.99
C THR A 156 -9.36 4.20 5.52
N GLU A 157 -9.88 3.18 6.19
CA GLU A 157 -10.77 3.30 7.35
C GLU A 157 -12.23 3.73 7.11
N GLU A 158 -13.10 2.70 7.14
CA GLU A 158 -14.47 2.72 7.71
C GLU A 158 -15.60 2.85 6.68
N CYS A 159 -16.09 1.68 6.26
CA CYS A 159 -17.50 1.54 5.94
C CYS A 159 -18.23 1.06 7.20
N GLY A 160 -18.73 2.03 7.95
CA GLY A 160 -19.74 1.84 9.01
C GLY A 160 -20.96 1.04 8.56
#